data_AF-A0A8J3X913-F1
#
_entry.id   AF-A0A8J3X913-F1
#
_cell.length_a   1.000
_cell.length_b   1.000
_cell.length_c   1.000
_cell.angle_alpha   90.00
_cell.angle_beta   90.00
_cell.angle_gamma   90.00
#
_symmetry.space_group_name_H-M   'P 1'
#
loop_
_entity.id
_entity.type
_entity.pdbx_description
1 polymer ?
#
loop_
_entity_poly.entity_id
_entity_poly.type
_entity_poly.pdbx_seq_one_letter_code
_entity_poly.pdbx_strand_id
1 'polypeptide(L)'
;MPDILHRISIDAPPQRVHDLIADTDGIARWWTGRPLTGEHTIGSGFSVYFGDAGRPAAVMRVLTDTPDEVVWRVTDGPDTWIDTRITFSLRPAGQGGTTLLFTHSGWQRAGEFMSGCSTNWGAYLTSLKTGAETGAFGAYPAGEISRWDAKPSASTDGEGPASSDNIEIITRFEHAFRAADQATIDELCDLGLVDHNPAPDHEPTLTGFKQKVAGFKAIFPDLKEDLQDIVAIGDTVATRWVVTGSQQLEFMGIPAAGQTIRVEGMNFYRLKDGRVTDIWTQFDGVAMMQQLGAIPA
;
A
#
# COMPACT_ATOMS: atom_id res chain seq x y z
N MET A 1 7.73 -4.49 1.29
CA MET A 1 6.86 -4.25 2.46
C MET A 1 7.21 -2.88 3.01
N PRO A 2 6.21 -2.08 3.42
CA PRO A 2 6.47 -0.76 3.96
C PRO A 2 7.05 -0.85 5.38
N ASP A 3 8.09 -0.08 5.66
CA ASP A 3 8.74 -0.04 6.97
C ASP A 3 8.81 1.40 7.47
N ILE A 4 8.75 1.60 8.80
CA ILE A 4 9.00 2.90 9.41
C ILE A 4 10.49 2.98 9.74
N LEU A 5 11.18 3.98 9.18
CA LEU A 5 12.62 4.16 9.32
C LEU A 5 12.93 5.52 9.92
N HIS A 6 13.74 5.56 10.97
CA HIS A 6 14.26 6.81 11.53
C HIS A 6 15.77 6.69 11.75
N ARG A 7 16.50 7.79 11.50
CA ARG A 7 17.91 7.92 11.84
C ARG A 7 18.09 9.13 12.75
N ILE A 8 18.68 8.92 13.92
CA ILE A 8 18.83 9.96 14.96
C ILE A 8 20.28 9.99 15.43
N SER A 9 20.82 11.21 15.53
CA SER A 9 22.10 11.45 16.19
C SER A 9 21.83 11.81 17.65
N ILE A 10 22.49 11.13 18.58
CA ILE A 10 22.34 11.30 20.02
C ILE A 10 23.72 11.64 20.61
N ASP A 11 23.84 12.76 21.31
CA ASP A 11 25.05 13.24 21.97
C ASP A 11 25.24 12.55 23.33
N ALA A 12 25.17 11.21 23.33
CA ALA A 12 25.39 10.35 24.47
C ALA A 12 26.07 9.03 24.03
N PRO A 13 26.84 8.37 24.92
CA PRO A 13 27.49 7.10 24.60
C PRO A 13 26.51 5.98 24.25
N PRO A 14 26.87 5.02 23.36
CA PRO A 14 25.97 3.93 22.96
C PRO A 14 25.41 3.14 24.13
N GLN A 15 26.22 2.87 25.16
CA GLN A 15 25.77 2.18 26.38
C GLN A 15 24.60 2.90 27.05
N ARG A 16 24.65 4.24 27.14
CA ARG A 16 23.58 5.04 27.76
C ARG A 16 22.27 4.92 26.99
N VAL A 17 22.34 4.87 25.66
CA VAL A 17 21.18 4.69 24.78
C VAL A 17 20.65 3.26 24.88
N HIS A 18 21.55 2.27 24.88
CA HIS A 18 21.23 0.86 25.08
C HIS A 18 20.46 0.63 26.38
N ASP A 19 20.95 1.17 27.51
CA ASP A 19 20.28 1.06 28.81
C ASP A 19 18.86 1.65 28.82
N LEU A 20 18.51 2.56 27.90
CA LEU A 20 17.15 3.09 27.79
C LEU A 20 16.21 2.22 26.96
N ILE A 21 16.74 1.37 26.09
CA ILE A 21 15.96 0.50 25.21
C ILE A 21 16.09 -1.00 25.59
N ALA A 22 16.98 -1.33 26.51
CA ALA A 22 17.22 -2.70 26.98
C ALA A 22 16.73 -2.95 28.41
N ASP A 23 15.99 -1.99 28.98
CA ASP A 23 15.51 -2.04 30.37
C ASP A 23 14.08 -1.52 30.46
N THR A 24 13.23 -2.18 31.24
CA THR A 24 11.81 -1.82 31.34
C THR A 24 11.59 -0.45 31.99
N ASP A 25 12.42 -0.03 32.94
CA ASP A 25 12.33 1.30 33.53
C ASP A 25 12.82 2.36 32.55
N GLY A 26 13.89 2.06 31.80
CA GLY A 26 14.36 2.87 30.68
C GLY A 26 13.27 3.11 29.65
N ILE A 27 12.66 2.04 29.16
CA ILE A 27 11.59 2.06 28.15
C ILE A 27 10.39 2.87 28.65
N ALA A 28 9.98 2.66 29.91
CA ALA A 28 8.89 3.40 30.52
C ALA A 28 9.14 4.92 30.50
N ARG A 29 10.39 5.35 30.74
CA ARG A 29 10.74 6.78 30.86
C ARG A 29 10.66 7.55 29.56
N TRP A 30 11.07 6.98 28.43
CA TRP A 30 11.12 7.72 27.15
C TRP A 30 9.91 7.46 26.26
N TRP A 31 9.30 6.27 26.35
CA TRP A 31 8.22 5.85 25.45
C TRP A 31 6.83 6.01 26.05
N THR A 32 6.49 5.20 27.05
CA THR A 32 5.10 5.00 27.51
C THR A 32 4.67 5.94 28.62
N GLY A 33 5.61 6.40 29.45
CA GLY A 33 5.32 7.20 30.65
C GLY A 33 4.71 6.39 31.79
N ARG A 34 4.62 5.06 31.64
CA ARG A 34 4.03 4.13 32.62
C ARG A 34 4.89 2.89 32.80
N PRO A 35 4.90 2.30 34.01
CA PRO A 35 5.57 1.02 34.24
C PRO A 35 5.08 -0.05 33.26
N LEU A 36 6.03 -0.80 32.71
CA LEU A 36 5.77 -1.99 31.90
C LEU A 36 5.51 -3.19 32.82
N THR A 37 4.89 -4.23 32.28
CA THR A 37 4.78 -5.54 32.95
C THR A 37 5.57 -6.60 32.19
N GLY A 38 6.17 -7.56 32.89
CA GLY A 38 7.07 -8.56 32.28
C GLY A 38 8.54 -8.17 32.39
N GLU A 39 9.38 -8.78 31.56
CA GLU A 39 10.84 -8.63 31.64
C GLU A 39 11.43 -8.38 30.25
N HIS A 40 12.41 -7.47 30.17
CA HIS A 40 13.25 -7.35 29.00
C HIS A 40 14.41 -8.35 29.12
N THR A 41 14.18 -9.54 28.58
CA THR A 41 15.17 -10.62 28.52
C THR A 41 14.91 -11.43 27.26
N ILE A 42 15.97 -11.80 26.53
CA ILE A 42 15.86 -12.56 25.28
C ILE A 42 14.98 -13.81 25.48
N GLY A 43 13.99 -13.97 24.61
CA GLY A 43 13.03 -15.07 24.65
C GLY A 43 11.81 -14.83 25.56
N SER A 44 11.90 -13.91 26.52
CA SER A 44 10.79 -13.40 27.34
C SER A 44 10.10 -12.21 26.66
N GLY A 45 9.12 -11.61 27.34
CA GLY A 45 8.38 -10.48 26.83
C GLY A 45 7.89 -9.52 27.89
N PHE A 46 7.52 -8.33 27.43
CA PHE A 46 6.98 -7.26 28.25
C PHE A 46 5.77 -6.62 27.56
N SER A 47 4.91 -5.98 28.35
CA SER A 47 3.69 -5.31 27.87
C SER A 47 3.76 -3.81 28.13
N VAL A 48 3.34 -3.03 27.13
CA VAL A 48 3.32 -1.56 27.19
C VAL A 48 1.90 -1.02 27.38
N TYR A 49 1.79 0.14 28.02
CA TYR A 49 0.53 0.78 28.36
C TYR A 49 0.59 2.27 28.01
N PHE A 50 -0.51 2.82 27.52
CA PHE A 50 -0.64 4.25 27.22
C PHE A 50 -1.88 4.83 27.91
N GLY A 51 -1.77 6.07 28.40
CA GLY A 51 -2.84 6.73 29.17
C GLY A 51 -3.34 5.90 30.36
N ASP A 52 -4.64 5.99 30.64
CA ASP A 52 -5.30 5.31 31.77
C ASP A 52 -5.80 3.90 31.41
N ALA A 53 -5.33 3.32 30.29
CA ALA A 53 -5.76 2.00 29.85
C ALA A 53 -5.39 0.91 30.88
N GLY A 54 -6.36 0.05 31.20
CA GLY A 54 -6.20 -1.12 32.08
C GLY A 54 -5.72 -2.39 31.37
N ARG A 55 -5.66 -2.38 30.03
CA ARG A 55 -5.14 -3.47 29.18
C ARG A 55 -3.88 -3.01 28.46
N PRO A 56 -2.94 -3.92 28.12
CA PRO A 56 -1.76 -3.56 27.36
C PRO A 56 -2.15 -3.07 25.96
N ALA A 57 -1.42 -2.07 25.48
CA ALA A 57 -1.55 -1.57 24.11
C ALA A 57 -0.86 -2.49 23.11
N ALA A 58 0.25 -3.11 23.52
CA ALA A 58 0.93 -4.15 22.77
C ALA A 58 1.78 -5.00 23.73
N VAL A 59 2.10 -6.23 23.30
CA VAL A 59 3.01 -7.14 23.98
C VAL A 59 4.17 -7.45 23.06
N MET A 60 5.38 -7.36 23.59
CA MET A 60 6.62 -7.55 22.86
C MET A 60 7.34 -8.80 23.36
N ARG A 61 7.98 -9.52 22.45
CA ARG A 61 8.98 -10.54 22.75
C ARG A 61 10.36 -10.02 22.37
N VAL A 62 11.32 -10.11 23.30
CA VAL A 62 12.71 -9.73 23.03
C VAL A 62 13.38 -10.83 22.20
N LEU A 63 13.89 -10.47 21.03
CA LEU A 63 14.59 -11.38 20.12
C LEU A 63 16.10 -11.21 20.20
N THR A 64 16.58 -9.97 20.28
CA THR A 64 18.00 -9.61 20.33
C THR A 64 18.20 -8.54 21.39
N ASP A 65 19.27 -8.68 22.16
CA ASP A 65 19.75 -7.69 23.11
C ASP A 65 21.28 -7.74 23.15
N THR A 66 21.90 -6.81 22.44
CA THR A 66 23.36 -6.69 22.24
C THR A 66 23.75 -5.21 22.27
N PRO A 67 24.99 -4.85 22.62
CA PRO A 67 25.40 -3.45 22.73
C PRO A 67 25.16 -2.59 21.47
N ASP A 68 25.11 -3.22 20.31
CA ASP A 68 24.91 -2.61 18.99
C ASP A 68 23.50 -2.84 18.42
N GLU A 69 22.70 -3.75 18.98
CA GLU A 69 21.37 -4.04 18.45
C GLU A 69 20.38 -4.59 19.49
N VAL A 70 19.18 -4.02 19.52
CA VAL A 70 18.02 -4.53 20.27
C VAL A 70 16.85 -4.76 19.31
N VAL A 71 16.22 -5.94 19.37
CA VAL A 71 15.08 -6.31 18.52
C VAL A 71 13.94 -6.83 19.36
N TRP A 72 12.76 -6.27 19.14
CA TRP A 72 11.49 -6.74 19.68
C TRP A 72 10.58 -7.22 18.56
N ARG A 73 9.87 -8.31 18.78
CA ARG A 73 8.72 -8.72 17.94
C ARG A 73 7.43 -8.47 18.68
N VAL A 74 6.45 -7.87 18.02
CA VAL A 74 5.12 -7.71 18.61
C VAL A 74 4.36 -9.04 18.51
N THR A 75 3.84 -9.51 19.64
CA THR A 75 3.12 -10.79 19.75
C THR A 75 1.64 -10.64 20.06
N ASP A 76 1.22 -9.46 20.53
CA ASP A 76 -0.17 -9.11 20.81
C ASP A 76 -0.34 -7.58 20.73
N GLY A 77 -1.54 -7.10 20.42
CA GLY A 77 -1.83 -5.68 20.16
C GLY A 77 -2.70 -5.48 18.91
N PRO A 78 -2.60 -4.32 18.23
CA PRO A 78 -3.29 -4.08 16.96
C PRO A 78 -2.90 -5.12 15.90
N ASP A 79 -3.87 -5.62 15.12
CA ASP A 79 -3.65 -6.67 14.12
C ASP A 79 -2.51 -6.35 13.13
N THR A 80 -2.35 -5.07 12.77
CA THR A 80 -1.30 -4.62 11.85
C THR A 80 0.10 -4.61 12.44
N TRP A 81 0.23 -4.70 13.77
CA TRP A 81 1.51 -4.83 14.47
C TRP A 81 1.90 -6.28 14.70
N ILE A 82 0.98 -7.25 14.69
CA ILE A 82 1.32 -8.63 15.02
C ILE A 82 2.39 -9.16 14.06
N ASP A 83 3.43 -9.79 14.61
CA ASP A 83 4.64 -10.28 13.93
C ASP A 83 5.57 -9.22 13.29
N THR A 84 5.27 -7.92 13.43
CA THR A 84 6.24 -6.87 13.08
C THR A 84 7.43 -6.87 14.03
N ARG A 85 8.54 -6.27 13.58
CA ARG A 85 9.78 -6.14 14.35
C ARG A 85 10.16 -4.69 14.56
N ILE A 86 10.39 -4.33 15.83
CA ILE A 86 10.95 -3.04 16.24
C ILE A 86 12.43 -3.27 16.51
N THR A 87 13.30 -2.61 15.75
CA THR A 87 14.74 -2.77 15.77
C THR A 87 15.41 -1.44 16.07
N PHE A 88 16.37 -1.46 16.99
CA PHE A 88 17.24 -0.35 17.33
C PHE A 88 18.68 -0.78 17.08
N SER A 89 19.31 -0.24 16.04
CA SER A 89 20.74 -0.48 15.79
C SER A 89 21.54 0.75 16.23
N LEU A 90 22.50 0.54 17.12
CA LEU A 90 23.34 1.57 17.71
C LEU A 90 24.73 1.54 17.08
N ARG A 91 25.21 2.70 16.62
CA ARG A 91 26.56 2.85 16.09
C ARG A 91 27.28 3.97 16.83
N PRO A 92 28.53 3.78 17.28
CA PRO A 92 29.36 4.88 17.77
C PRO A 92 29.45 6.00 16.71
N ALA A 93 29.36 7.25 17.17
CA ALA A 93 29.53 8.45 16.35
C ALA A 93 30.67 9.31 16.90
N GLY A 94 31.06 10.35 16.15
CA GLY A 94 32.10 11.29 16.57
C GLY A 94 31.78 11.95 17.93
N GLN A 95 32.82 12.38 18.65
CA GLN A 95 32.71 13.00 19.98
C GLN A 95 32.06 12.11 21.06
N GLY A 96 32.09 10.79 20.89
CA GLY A 96 31.52 9.85 21.87
C GLY A 96 30.00 9.73 21.83
N GLY A 97 29.35 10.27 20.80
CA GLY A 97 27.90 10.14 20.59
C GLY A 97 27.50 8.81 19.94
N THR A 98 26.22 8.71 19.59
CA THR A 98 25.58 7.53 19.01
C THR A 98 24.75 7.91 17.79
N THR A 99 24.85 7.12 16.72
CA THR A 99 23.83 7.09 15.66
C THR A 99 22.88 5.93 15.96
N LEU A 100 21.61 6.24 16.21
CA LEU A 100 20.54 5.26 16.32
C LEU A 100 19.83 5.14 14.96
N LEU A 101 19.80 3.91 14.43
CA LEU A 101 18.95 3.52 13.31
C LEU A 101 17.77 2.74 13.88
N PHE A 102 16.59 3.34 13.80
CA PHE A 102 15.34 2.73 14.22
C PHE A 102 14.60 2.18 13.02
N THR A 103 14.05 0.97 13.16
CA THR A 103 13.22 0.34 12.14
C THR A 103 12.03 -0.36 12.80
N HIS A 104 10.81 -0.04 12.39
CA HIS A 104 9.64 -0.85 12.67
C HIS A 104 9.18 -1.49 11.36
N SER A 105 9.52 -2.76 11.19
CA SER A 105 9.45 -3.49 9.91
C SER A 105 8.49 -4.66 9.93
N GLY A 106 8.15 -5.14 8.73
CA GLY A 106 7.29 -6.31 8.57
C GLY A 106 5.80 -5.97 8.51
N TRP A 107 5.46 -4.71 8.23
CA TRP A 107 4.07 -4.33 8.00
C TRP A 107 3.55 -5.00 6.73
N GLN A 108 2.35 -5.57 6.82
CA GLN A 108 1.69 -6.16 5.65
C GLN A 108 1.28 -5.09 4.63
N ARG A 109 0.98 -3.87 5.11
CA ARG A 109 0.43 -2.77 4.31
C ARG A 109 0.80 -1.41 4.86
N ALA A 110 0.88 -0.43 3.97
CA ALA A 110 0.88 0.98 4.34
C ALA A 110 -0.57 1.43 4.51
N GLY A 111 -0.82 2.35 5.42
CA GLY A 111 -2.15 2.91 5.67
C GLY A 111 -2.08 3.99 6.74
N GLU A 112 -3.18 4.71 6.94
CA GLU A 112 -3.26 5.85 7.87
C GLU A 112 -2.79 5.49 9.28
N PHE A 113 -3.13 4.28 9.76
CA PHE A 113 -2.66 3.78 11.05
C PHE A 113 -1.13 3.68 11.14
N MET A 114 -0.47 3.17 10.09
CA MET A 114 1.00 3.11 10.01
C MET A 114 1.60 4.52 9.98
N SER A 115 0.98 5.46 9.26
CA SER A 115 1.40 6.87 9.21
C SER A 115 1.31 7.55 10.58
N GLY A 116 0.23 7.30 11.33
CA GLY A 116 0.11 7.75 12.73
C GLY A 116 1.19 7.12 13.63
N CYS A 117 1.46 5.83 13.47
CA CYS A 117 2.56 5.16 14.18
C CYS A 117 3.92 5.78 13.84
N SER A 118 4.18 6.15 12.57
CA SER A 118 5.41 6.82 12.15
C SER A 118 5.58 8.18 12.83
N THR A 119 4.50 8.97 12.91
CA THR A 119 4.50 10.26 13.61
C THR A 119 4.79 10.09 15.10
N ASN A 120 4.14 9.12 15.73
CA ASN A 120 4.35 8.80 17.15
C ASN A 120 5.78 8.32 17.42
N TRP A 121 6.35 7.44 16.58
CA TRP A 121 7.75 7.01 16.70
C TRP A 121 8.72 8.18 16.62
N GLY A 122 8.52 9.13 15.70
CA GLY A 122 9.33 10.35 15.63
C GLY A 122 9.35 11.12 16.95
N ALA A 123 8.20 11.28 17.60
CA ALA A 123 8.10 11.96 18.88
C ALA A 123 8.74 11.17 20.03
N TYR A 124 8.48 9.87 20.14
CA TYR A 124 9.05 9.04 21.20
C TYR A 124 10.58 8.94 21.09
N LEU A 125 11.10 8.80 19.86
CA LEU A 125 12.55 8.75 19.67
C LEU A 125 13.22 10.11 19.93
N THR A 126 12.49 11.22 19.78
CA THR A 126 12.95 12.55 20.22
C THR A 126 13.03 12.62 21.76
N SER A 127 12.06 12.03 22.46
CA SER A 127 12.09 11.87 23.92
C SER A 127 13.28 10.99 24.36
N LEU A 128 13.55 9.88 23.66
CA LEU A 128 14.72 9.02 23.90
C LEU A 128 16.03 9.79 23.76
N LYS A 129 16.19 10.55 22.66
CA LYS A 129 17.37 11.40 22.43
C LYS A 129 17.56 12.40 23.58
N THR A 130 16.50 13.16 23.89
CA THR A 130 16.55 14.20 24.93
C THR A 130 16.90 13.61 26.29
N GLY A 131 16.31 12.47 26.64
CA GLY A 131 16.55 11.77 27.89
C GLY A 131 17.93 11.13 27.99
N ALA A 132 18.49 10.65 26.87
CA ALA A 132 19.86 10.15 26.82
C ALA A 132 20.88 11.28 27.04
N GLU A 133 20.63 12.47 26.49
CA GLU A 133 21.53 13.62 26.52
C GLU A 133 21.45 14.43 27.81
N THR A 134 20.24 14.58 28.36
CA THR A 134 19.98 15.55 29.44
C THR A 134 19.36 14.92 30.69
N GLY A 135 18.86 13.68 30.59
CA GLY A 135 18.07 13.04 31.65
C GLY A 135 16.61 13.50 31.73
N ALA A 136 16.19 14.47 30.91
CA ALA A 136 14.79 14.90 30.82
C ALA A 136 14.03 14.09 29.76
N PHE A 137 12.88 13.55 30.12
CA PHE A 137 12.06 12.73 29.23
C PHE A 137 10.70 13.35 28.98
N GLY A 138 10.22 13.21 27.74
CA GLY A 138 8.88 13.60 27.30
C GLY A 138 8.09 12.40 26.83
N ALA A 139 8.07 11.31 27.61
CA ALA A 139 7.29 10.12 27.26
C ALA A 139 5.81 10.47 27.13
N TYR A 140 5.16 9.81 26.16
CA TYR A 140 3.74 9.95 25.88
C TYR A 140 3.27 11.42 26.01
N PRO A 141 3.76 12.31 25.11
CA PRO A 141 3.60 13.75 25.27
C PRO A 141 2.13 14.11 25.47
N ALA A 142 1.86 15.13 26.30
CA ALA A 142 0.50 15.47 26.72
C ALA A 142 -0.41 15.79 25.51
N GLY A 143 -1.36 14.90 25.24
CA GLY A 143 -2.30 14.95 24.12
C GLY A 143 -2.05 13.85 23.08
N GLU A 144 -3.09 13.43 22.36
CA GLU A 144 -2.92 12.58 21.18
C GLU A 144 -2.17 13.38 20.10
N ILE A 145 -0.91 13.00 19.82
CA ILE A 145 -0.11 13.56 18.71
C ILE A 145 -0.87 13.39 17.38
N SER A 146 -1.54 12.25 17.24
CA SER A 146 -2.51 11.97 16.19
C SER A 146 -3.84 11.66 16.88
N ARG A 147 -4.80 12.59 16.81
CA ARG A 147 -6.15 12.39 17.35
C ARG A 147 -6.92 11.43 16.47
N TRP A 148 -7.41 10.33 17.04
CA TRP A 148 -8.24 9.36 16.33
C TRP A 148 -9.72 9.74 16.46
N ASP A 149 -10.06 10.98 16.08
CA ASP A 149 -11.42 11.50 16.15
C ASP A 149 -12.18 11.21 14.85
N ALA A 150 -12.62 9.96 14.68
CA ALA A 150 -13.74 9.65 13.80
C ALA A 150 -14.43 8.35 14.23
N LYS A 151 -15.71 8.43 14.63
CA LYS A 151 -16.65 7.39 14.20
C LYS A 151 -16.40 7.19 12.70
N PRO A 152 -16.26 5.98 12.16
CA PRO A 152 -16.02 5.81 10.74
C PRO A 152 -17.09 6.62 10.01
N SER A 153 -16.68 7.70 9.36
CA SER A 153 -17.52 8.32 8.36
C SER A 153 -17.71 7.22 7.34
N ALA A 154 -18.96 6.79 7.16
CA ALA A 154 -19.33 5.95 6.03
C ALA A 154 -19.05 6.76 4.75
N SER A 155 -17.80 6.74 4.29
CA SER A 155 -17.26 7.26 3.03
C SER A 155 -15.75 7.48 3.18
N THR A 156 -14.98 6.40 3.01
CA THR A 156 -13.68 6.34 2.32
C THR A 156 -13.19 4.90 2.40
N ASP A 157 -13.95 3.99 1.81
CA ASP A 157 -13.37 2.74 1.35
C ASP A 157 -12.46 3.09 0.17
N GLY A 158 -11.15 2.82 0.26
CA GLY A 158 -10.26 3.08 -0.86
C GLY A 158 -8.76 3.06 -0.61
N GLU A 159 -8.26 3.00 0.62
CA GLU A 159 -6.81 2.95 0.89
C GLU A 159 -6.43 1.77 1.80
N GLY A 160 -6.63 0.57 1.27
CA GLY A 160 -5.91 -0.63 1.72
C GLY A 160 -4.75 -0.96 0.76
N PRO A 161 -3.87 -1.92 1.08
CA PRO A 161 -3.07 -2.58 0.04
C PRO A 161 -4.03 -3.28 -0.92
N ALA A 162 -3.58 -3.63 -2.12
CA ALA A 162 -4.27 -4.59 -2.97
C ALA A 162 -4.88 -5.72 -2.13
N SER A 163 -6.19 -5.93 -2.17
CA SER A 163 -6.67 -7.29 -1.91
C SER A 163 -6.16 -8.12 -3.09
N SER A 164 -5.54 -9.27 -2.82
CA SER A 164 -5.26 -10.30 -3.84
C SER A 164 -6.46 -10.52 -4.76
N ASP A 165 -7.65 -10.39 -4.17
CA ASP A 165 -8.94 -10.62 -4.76
C ASP A 165 -9.25 -9.60 -5.87
N ASN A 166 -8.91 -8.31 -5.70
CA ASN A 166 -9.14 -7.30 -6.74
C ASN A 166 -8.26 -7.53 -7.98
N ILE A 167 -7.01 -7.95 -7.77
CA ILE A 167 -6.11 -8.34 -8.87
C ILE A 167 -6.67 -9.56 -9.60
N GLU A 168 -7.18 -10.56 -8.87
CA GLU A 168 -7.81 -11.75 -9.47
C GLU A 168 -9.06 -11.40 -10.27
N ILE A 169 -9.94 -10.54 -9.72
CA ILE A 169 -11.15 -10.05 -10.40
C ILE A 169 -10.78 -9.37 -11.71
N ILE A 170 -9.82 -8.43 -11.68
CA ILE A 170 -9.42 -7.71 -12.90
C ILE A 170 -8.69 -8.62 -13.89
N THR A 171 -7.89 -9.59 -13.43
CA THR A 171 -7.29 -10.59 -14.32
C THR A 171 -8.37 -11.40 -15.05
N ARG A 172 -9.42 -11.83 -14.34
CA ARG A 172 -10.58 -12.50 -14.95
C ARG A 172 -11.34 -11.58 -15.91
N PHE A 173 -11.49 -10.30 -15.54
CA PHE A 173 -12.16 -9.30 -16.35
C PHE A 173 -11.43 -9.01 -17.68
N GLU A 174 -10.10 -8.82 -17.67
CA GLU A 174 -9.29 -8.61 -18.88
C GLU A 174 -9.37 -9.84 -19.81
N HIS A 175 -9.34 -11.05 -19.23
CA HIS A 175 -9.58 -12.28 -19.98
C HIS A 175 -10.94 -12.31 -20.67
N ALA A 176 -12.00 -11.88 -19.98
CA ALA A 176 -13.36 -11.79 -20.52
C ALA A 176 -13.47 -10.72 -21.62
N PHE A 177 -12.85 -9.55 -21.42
CA PHE A 177 -12.74 -8.50 -22.42
C PHE A 177 -12.12 -9.03 -23.73
N ARG A 178 -10.96 -9.68 -23.64
CA ARG A 178 -10.26 -10.26 -24.81
C ARG A 178 -11.09 -11.33 -25.54
N ALA A 179 -11.84 -12.13 -24.78
CA ALA A 179 -12.71 -13.16 -25.31
C ALA A 179 -14.06 -12.61 -25.82
N ALA A 180 -14.36 -11.33 -25.56
CA ALA A 180 -15.68 -10.73 -25.68
C ALA A 180 -16.78 -11.54 -24.95
N ASP A 181 -16.43 -12.14 -23.82
CA ASP A 181 -17.34 -12.94 -22.98
C ASP A 181 -18.28 -12.02 -22.19
N GLN A 182 -19.45 -11.83 -22.77
CA GLN A 182 -20.48 -10.94 -22.24
C GLN A 182 -21.03 -11.41 -20.87
N ALA A 183 -21.05 -12.72 -20.62
CA ALA A 183 -21.61 -13.28 -19.39
C ALA A 183 -20.66 -13.04 -18.22
N THR A 184 -19.36 -13.25 -18.42
CA THR A 184 -18.36 -12.95 -17.39
C THR A 184 -18.25 -11.45 -17.13
N ILE A 185 -18.43 -10.59 -18.15
CA ILE A 185 -18.51 -9.13 -17.95
C ILE A 185 -19.72 -8.77 -17.07
N ASP A 186 -20.90 -9.35 -17.31
CA ASP A 186 -22.08 -9.13 -16.46
C ASP A 186 -21.88 -9.63 -15.01
N GLU A 187 -21.16 -10.74 -14.83
CA GLU A 187 -20.84 -11.28 -13.51
C GLU A 187 -19.97 -10.31 -12.69
N LEU A 188 -18.93 -9.76 -13.32
CA LEU A 188 -17.85 -9.03 -12.65
C LEU A 188 -18.10 -7.52 -12.54
N CYS A 189 -19.01 -6.97 -13.34
CA CYS A 189 -19.33 -5.54 -13.30
C CYS A 189 -20.50 -5.24 -12.36
N ASP A 190 -20.52 -4.00 -11.85
CA ASP A 190 -21.71 -3.43 -11.26
C ASP A 190 -22.70 -2.99 -12.34
N LEU A 191 -24.00 -3.05 -12.06
CA LEU A 191 -25.03 -2.62 -13.01
C LEU A 191 -24.96 -1.12 -13.31
N GLY A 192 -24.45 -0.32 -12.36
CA GLY A 192 -24.19 1.10 -12.48
C GLY A 192 -22.82 1.43 -13.04
N LEU A 193 -22.12 0.49 -13.69
CA LEU A 193 -20.78 0.73 -14.23
C LEU A 193 -20.73 1.97 -15.13
N VAL A 194 -19.71 2.80 -14.91
CA VAL A 194 -19.40 3.99 -15.71
C VAL A 194 -18.14 3.74 -16.54
N ASP A 195 -18.31 3.76 -17.86
CA ASP A 195 -17.18 3.78 -18.80
C ASP A 195 -16.80 5.24 -19.08
N HIS A 196 -15.64 5.67 -18.58
CA HIS A 196 -15.18 7.06 -18.71
C HIS A 196 -14.59 7.35 -20.09
N ASN A 197 -14.39 6.32 -20.91
CA ASN A 197 -13.87 6.42 -22.28
C ASN A 197 -14.74 5.61 -23.25
N PRO A 198 -16.03 5.97 -23.42
CA PRO A 198 -16.93 5.25 -24.30
C PRO A 198 -16.48 5.41 -25.77
N ALA A 199 -16.78 4.40 -26.58
CA ALA A 199 -16.61 4.52 -28.03
C ALA A 199 -17.59 5.57 -28.59
N PRO A 200 -17.30 6.16 -29.78
CA PRO A 200 -18.27 7.01 -30.47
C PRO A 200 -19.64 6.32 -30.57
N ASP A 201 -20.71 7.07 -30.37
CA ASP A 201 -22.11 6.61 -30.40
C ASP A 201 -22.50 5.57 -29.34
N HIS A 202 -21.68 5.36 -28.31
CA HIS A 202 -22.00 4.47 -27.19
C HIS A 202 -22.23 5.27 -25.90
N GLU A 203 -23.24 4.85 -25.13
CA GLU A 203 -23.49 5.38 -23.79
C GLU A 203 -22.41 4.91 -22.79
N PRO A 204 -22.01 5.73 -21.80
CA PRO A 204 -20.98 5.41 -20.81
C PRO A 204 -21.49 4.45 -19.72
N THR A 205 -22.07 3.32 -20.13
CA THR A 205 -22.76 2.34 -19.27
C THR A 205 -22.20 0.93 -19.50
N LEU A 206 -22.53 -0.02 -18.62
CA LEU A 206 -22.20 -1.44 -18.84
C LEU A 206 -22.65 -1.95 -20.22
N THR A 207 -23.86 -1.57 -20.66
CA THR A 207 -24.39 -1.96 -21.98
C THR A 207 -23.54 -1.38 -23.11
N GLY A 208 -23.20 -0.10 -23.05
CA GLY A 208 -22.37 0.56 -24.06
C GLY A 208 -20.94 0.01 -24.07
N PHE A 209 -20.37 -0.26 -22.89
CA PHE A 209 -19.08 -0.91 -22.76
C PHE A 209 -19.07 -2.30 -23.43
N LYS A 210 -20.08 -3.13 -23.15
CA LYS A 210 -20.22 -4.47 -23.76
C LYS A 210 -20.32 -4.42 -25.29
N GLN A 211 -21.06 -3.47 -25.83
CA GLN A 211 -21.13 -3.21 -27.27
C GLN A 211 -19.77 -2.79 -27.85
N LYS A 212 -19.03 -1.91 -27.15
CA LYS A 212 -17.65 -1.51 -27.48
C LYS A 212 -16.73 -2.73 -27.54
N VAL A 213 -16.77 -3.62 -26.53
CA VAL A 213 -15.96 -4.87 -26.51
C VAL A 213 -16.29 -5.75 -27.71
N ALA A 214 -17.57 -6.01 -27.96
CA ALA A 214 -18.01 -6.86 -29.07
C ALA A 214 -17.62 -6.27 -30.43
N GLY A 215 -17.78 -4.96 -30.63
CA GLY A 215 -17.38 -4.26 -31.83
C GLY A 215 -15.87 -4.36 -32.08
N PHE A 216 -15.06 -4.09 -31.06
CA PHE A 216 -13.60 -4.17 -31.19
C PHE A 216 -13.13 -5.59 -31.52
N LYS A 217 -13.73 -6.61 -30.91
CA LYS A 217 -13.44 -8.02 -31.24
C LYS A 217 -13.86 -8.41 -32.65
N ALA A 218 -14.94 -7.84 -33.18
CA ALA A 218 -15.36 -8.08 -34.56
C ALA A 218 -14.39 -7.45 -35.57
N ILE A 219 -13.85 -6.26 -35.25
CA ILE A 219 -12.86 -5.57 -36.08
C ILE A 219 -11.51 -6.30 -36.06
N PHE A 220 -11.08 -6.77 -34.89
CA PHE A 220 -9.82 -7.49 -34.67
C PHE A 220 -10.09 -8.89 -34.08
N PRO A 221 -10.56 -9.86 -34.88
CA PRO A 221 -10.94 -11.19 -34.37
C PRO A 221 -9.76 -11.98 -33.81
N ASP A 222 -8.56 -11.77 -34.35
CA ASP A 222 -7.30 -12.38 -33.94
C ASP A 222 -6.56 -11.58 -32.85
N LEU A 223 -7.23 -10.62 -32.20
CA LEU A 223 -6.65 -9.81 -31.14
C LEU A 223 -5.99 -10.69 -30.07
N LYS A 224 -4.71 -10.43 -29.82
CA LYS A 224 -3.92 -10.98 -28.72
C LYS A 224 -3.54 -9.85 -27.80
N GLU A 225 -3.75 -10.07 -26.52
CA GLU A 225 -3.33 -9.17 -25.47
C GLU A 225 -2.18 -9.82 -24.70
N ASP A 226 -1.22 -8.97 -24.34
CA ASP A 226 -0.10 -9.27 -23.48
C ASP A 226 -0.14 -8.30 -22.29
N LEU A 227 -0.73 -8.75 -21.17
CA LEU A 227 -0.81 -8.00 -19.93
C LEU A 227 0.59 -7.89 -19.31
N GLN A 228 1.15 -6.68 -19.30
CA GLN A 228 2.53 -6.42 -18.88
C GLN A 228 2.64 -6.22 -17.37
N ASP A 229 1.76 -5.38 -16.82
CA ASP A 229 1.73 -5.08 -15.39
C ASP A 229 0.29 -5.04 -14.89
N ILE A 230 0.12 -5.43 -13.63
CA ILE A 230 -1.09 -5.20 -12.86
C ILE A 230 -0.69 -4.77 -11.45
N VAL A 231 -1.24 -3.64 -11.00
CA VAL A 231 -0.99 -3.10 -9.67
C VAL A 231 -2.32 -2.71 -9.05
N ALA A 232 -2.43 -2.83 -7.73
CA ALA A 232 -3.64 -2.44 -7.03
C ALA A 232 -3.32 -1.71 -5.72
N ILE A 233 -4.12 -0.70 -5.44
CA ILE A 233 -4.10 0.09 -4.20
C ILE A 233 -5.55 0.29 -3.80
N GLY A 234 -5.92 -0.28 -2.67
CA GLY A 234 -7.26 -0.30 -2.14
C GLY A 234 -8.24 -0.90 -3.13
N ASP A 235 -9.20 -0.08 -3.54
CA ASP A 235 -10.27 -0.41 -4.46
C ASP A 235 -9.94 -0.09 -5.93
N THR A 236 -8.73 0.41 -6.19
CA THR A 236 -8.27 0.79 -7.52
C THR A 236 -7.26 -0.23 -8.03
N VAL A 237 -7.47 -0.69 -9.26
CA VAL A 237 -6.53 -1.57 -9.97
C VAL A 237 -6.11 -0.86 -11.25
N ALA A 238 -4.84 -0.87 -11.58
CA ALA A 238 -4.32 -0.37 -12.85
C ALA A 238 -3.63 -1.48 -13.61
N THR A 239 -3.87 -1.55 -14.91
CA THR A 239 -3.21 -2.50 -15.82
C THR A 239 -2.42 -1.75 -16.89
N ARG A 240 -1.31 -2.34 -17.31
CA ARG A 240 -0.58 -1.94 -18.52
C ARG A 240 -0.51 -3.14 -19.43
N TRP A 241 -0.88 -2.97 -20.69
CA TRP A 241 -1.03 -4.07 -21.64
C TRP A 241 -0.53 -3.66 -23.03
N VAL A 242 -0.28 -4.66 -23.84
CA VAL A 242 -0.06 -4.49 -25.28
C VAL A 242 -0.97 -5.41 -26.05
N VAL A 243 -1.66 -4.88 -27.06
CA VAL A 243 -2.48 -5.68 -27.96
C VAL A 243 -1.90 -5.72 -29.37
N THR A 244 -2.09 -6.85 -30.05
CA THR A 244 -1.81 -7.01 -31.47
C THR A 244 -3.01 -7.63 -32.17
N GLY A 245 -3.31 -7.22 -33.40
CA GLY A 245 -4.40 -7.81 -34.17
C GLY A 245 -4.41 -7.33 -35.62
N SER A 246 -5.18 -8.01 -36.46
CA SER A 246 -5.34 -7.72 -37.89
C SER A 246 -6.72 -7.11 -38.13
N GLN A 247 -6.77 -5.94 -38.75
CA GLN A 247 -8.03 -5.27 -39.06
C GLN A 247 -8.80 -6.04 -40.14
N GLN A 248 -10.00 -6.52 -39.82
CA GLN A 248 -10.88 -7.24 -40.74
C GLN A 248 -12.12 -6.45 -41.14
N LEU A 249 -12.52 -5.46 -40.33
CA LEU A 249 -13.65 -4.57 -40.61
C LEU A 249 -13.22 -3.10 -40.58
N GLU A 250 -14.06 -2.23 -41.14
CA GLU A 250 -13.84 -0.78 -41.05
C GLU A 250 -13.69 -0.34 -39.59
N PHE A 251 -12.73 0.53 -39.33
CA PHE A 251 -12.51 1.12 -38.02
C PHE A 251 -12.34 2.64 -38.15
N MET A 252 -13.23 3.40 -37.51
CA MET A 252 -13.22 4.87 -37.52
C MET A 252 -13.10 5.48 -38.94
N GLY A 253 -13.83 4.92 -39.92
CA GLY A 253 -13.80 5.36 -41.31
C GLY A 253 -12.61 4.86 -42.14
N ILE A 254 -11.75 4.02 -41.57
CA ILE A 254 -10.62 3.38 -42.27
C ILE A 254 -11.06 2.00 -42.77
N PRO A 255 -11.13 1.77 -44.09
CA PRO A 255 -11.44 0.45 -44.63
C PRO A 255 -10.40 -0.58 -44.24
N ALA A 256 -10.84 -1.81 -43.96
CA ALA A 256 -9.93 -2.92 -43.74
C ALA A 256 -9.17 -3.25 -45.04
N ALA A 257 -7.84 -3.16 -44.99
CA ALA A 257 -6.92 -3.58 -46.05
C ALA A 257 -5.92 -4.65 -45.55
N GLY A 258 -6.23 -5.29 -44.41
CA GLY A 258 -5.39 -6.31 -43.79
C GLY A 258 -4.22 -5.77 -42.96
N GLN A 259 -4.26 -4.49 -42.58
CA GLN A 259 -3.25 -3.89 -41.71
C GLN A 259 -3.24 -4.57 -40.33
N THR A 260 -2.05 -4.73 -39.77
CA THR A 260 -1.86 -5.22 -38.41
C THR A 260 -1.52 -4.06 -37.47
N ILE A 261 -2.03 -4.12 -36.25
CA ILE A 261 -1.71 -3.17 -35.19
C ILE A 261 -0.86 -3.83 -34.09
N ARG A 262 -0.02 -3.04 -33.45
CA ARG A 262 0.55 -3.23 -32.12
C ARG A 262 0.32 -1.94 -31.33
N VAL A 263 -0.51 -2.01 -30.29
CA VAL A 263 -0.93 -0.83 -29.53
C VAL A 263 -0.72 -1.10 -28.05
N GLU A 264 -0.05 -0.16 -27.39
CA GLU A 264 0.16 -0.18 -25.95
C GLU A 264 -0.92 0.68 -25.27
N GLY A 265 -1.34 0.24 -24.09
CA GLY A 265 -2.37 0.94 -23.34
C GLY A 265 -2.33 0.63 -21.87
N MET A 266 -3.21 1.33 -21.16
CA MET A 266 -3.38 1.20 -19.73
C MET A 266 -4.84 1.44 -19.36
N ASN A 267 -5.30 0.68 -18.37
CA ASN A 267 -6.60 0.86 -17.77
C ASN A 267 -6.44 1.20 -16.28
N PHE A 268 -7.38 2.00 -15.76
CA PHE A 268 -7.67 2.07 -14.35
C PHE A 268 -9.08 1.53 -14.12
N TYR A 269 -9.25 0.77 -13.05
CA TYR A 269 -10.51 0.19 -12.60
C TYR A 269 -10.79 0.65 -11.19
N ARG A 270 -12.04 1.00 -10.91
CA ARG A 270 -12.56 1.09 -9.53
C ARG A 270 -13.41 -0.13 -9.26
N LEU A 271 -13.25 -0.74 -8.09
CA LEU A 271 -14.05 -1.85 -7.63
C LEU A 271 -14.81 -1.48 -6.35
N LYS A 272 -16.00 -2.04 -6.18
CA LYS A 272 -16.75 -1.97 -4.94
C LYS A 272 -17.49 -3.28 -4.73
N ASP A 273 -17.43 -3.82 -3.51
CA ASP A 273 -18.09 -5.08 -3.16
C ASP A 273 -17.77 -6.24 -4.14
N GLY A 274 -16.53 -6.29 -4.62
CA GLY A 274 -16.03 -7.29 -5.58
C GLY A 274 -16.50 -7.09 -7.02
N ARG A 275 -17.06 -5.92 -7.37
CA ARG A 275 -17.56 -5.59 -8.70
C ARG A 275 -16.86 -4.38 -9.29
N VAL A 276 -16.61 -4.38 -10.60
CA VAL A 276 -16.05 -3.22 -11.32
C VAL A 276 -17.13 -2.15 -11.46
N THR A 277 -16.88 -0.94 -10.95
CA THR A 277 -17.83 0.20 -11.02
C THR A 277 -17.40 1.26 -12.02
N ASP A 278 -16.10 1.41 -12.26
CA ASP A 278 -15.58 2.43 -13.17
C ASP A 278 -14.43 1.88 -13.98
N ILE A 279 -14.36 2.31 -15.24
CA ILE A 279 -13.26 1.98 -16.16
C ILE A 279 -12.77 3.27 -16.80
N TRP A 280 -11.47 3.52 -16.72
CA TRP A 280 -10.76 4.51 -17.53
C TRP A 280 -9.78 3.78 -18.43
N THR A 281 -9.85 4.03 -19.73
CA THR A 281 -8.98 3.39 -20.73
C THR A 281 -8.24 4.44 -21.54
N GLN A 282 -6.92 4.30 -21.61
CA GLN A 282 -6.07 5.11 -22.48
C GLN A 282 -5.12 4.20 -23.25
N PHE A 283 -4.95 4.47 -24.54
CA PHE A 283 -4.05 3.72 -25.40
C PHE A 283 -3.43 4.63 -26.45
N ASP A 284 -2.35 4.17 -27.09
CA ASP A 284 -1.68 4.92 -28.15
C ASP A 284 -2.49 4.91 -29.46
N GLY A 285 -3.53 5.75 -29.50
CA GLY A 285 -4.37 5.94 -30.68
C GLY A 285 -3.61 6.55 -31.87
N VAL A 286 -2.55 7.33 -31.63
CA VAL A 286 -1.75 7.92 -32.71
C VAL A 286 -0.98 6.83 -33.44
N ALA A 287 -0.25 5.98 -32.70
CA ALA A 287 0.46 4.85 -33.28
C ALA A 287 -0.49 3.88 -33.99
N MET A 288 -1.70 3.67 -33.45
CA MET A 288 -2.73 2.86 -34.11
C MET A 288 -3.13 3.45 -35.46
N MET A 289 -3.46 4.75 -35.53
CA MET A 289 -3.89 5.41 -36.77
C MET A 289 -2.77 5.47 -37.83
N GLN A 290 -1.51 5.60 -37.40
CA GLN A 290 -0.34 5.49 -38.30
C GLN A 290 -0.22 4.08 -38.89
N GLN A 291 -0.36 3.04 -38.07
CA GLN A 291 -0.28 1.64 -38.50
C GLN A 291 -1.43 1.24 -39.44
N LEU A 292 -2.61 1.83 -39.26
CA LEU A 292 -3.75 1.66 -40.15
C LEU A 292 -3.65 2.48 -41.45
N GLY A 293 -2.66 3.36 -41.56
CA GLY A 293 -2.41 4.18 -42.75
C GLY A 293 -3.30 5.41 -42.88
N ALA A 294 -3.98 5.82 -41.81
CA ALA A 294 -4.83 7.01 -41.81
C ALA A 294 -4.04 8.32 -41.69
N ILE A 295 -2.86 8.27 -41.07
CA ILE A 295 -1.95 9.43 -40.90
C ILE A 295 -0.48 9.01 -41.11
N PRO A 296 0.42 9.93 -41.49
CA PRO A 296 1.85 9.63 -41.69
C PRO A 296 2.57 9.21 -40.40
N ALA A 297 3.58 8.36 -40.55
CA ALA A 297 4.48 7.92 -39.48
C ALA A 297 5.41 9.05 -38.99
#